data_AF-A0AA94HRL5-F1
#
_entry.id   AF-A0AA94HRL5-F1
#
_cell.length_a   1.000
_cell.length_b   1.000
_cell.length_c   1.000
_cell.angle_alpha   90.00
_cell.angle_beta   90.00
_cell.angle_gamma   90.00
#
_symmetry.space_group_name_H-M   'P 1'
#
loop_
_entity.id
_entity.type
_entity.pdbx_description
1 polymer ?
#
loop_
_entity_poly.entity_id
_entity_poly.type
_entity_poly.pdbx_seq_one_letter_code
_entity_poly.pdbx_strand_id
1 'polypeptide(L)'
;MFTVTIDDAMLQKLRTMLEEEDEGTCVRLREYKVGGGCHSKITLGLGMDAADAEEDEQTKIHGVPFVAEKDFLLKHGNAFSLSFSEDKGVVVTATAE
;
A
#
# COMPACT_ATOMS: atom_id res chain seq x y z
N MET A 1 10.88 -8.78 1.99
CA MET A 1 11.15 -7.39 1.56
C MET A 1 10.57 -7.15 0.17
N PHE A 2 9.84 -6.04 0.00
CA PHE A 2 9.20 -5.63 -1.25
C PHE A 2 9.60 -4.19 -1.61
N THR A 3 9.32 -3.78 -2.86
CA THR A 3 9.65 -2.47 -3.40
C THR A 3 8.38 -1.72 -3.80
N VAL A 4 8.46 -0.40 -3.67
CA VAL A 4 7.36 0.51 -4.02
C VAL A 4 7.95 1.66 -4.84
N THR A 5 7.50 1.77 -6.09
CA THR A 5 7.79 2.90 -6.97
C THR A 5 6.68 3.93 -6.81
N ILE A 6 7.03 5.14 -6.40
CA ILE A 6 6.11 6.23 -6.11
C ILE A 6 6.78 7.56 -6.44
N ASP A 7 6.03 8.54 -6.93
CA ASP A 7 6.55 9.88 -7.15
C ASP A 7 6.70 10.66 -5.83
N ASP A 8 7.64 11.62 -5.81
CA ASP A 8 7.94 12.42 -4.61
C ASP A 8 6.73 13.20 -4.07
N ALA A 9 5.86 13.71 -4.94
CA ALA A 9 4.71 14.50 -4.50
C ALA A 9 3.67 13.61 -3.80
N MET A 10 3.44 12.39 -4.28
CA MET A 10 2.60 11.43 -3.59
C MET A 10 3.25 10.93 -2.30
N LEU A 11 4.56 10.66 -2.32
CA LEU A 11 5.29 10.24 -1.13
C LEU A 11 5.22 11.29 -0.02
N GLN A 12 5.34 12.57 -0.40
CA GLN A 12 5.17 13.69 0.53
C GLN A 12 3.76 13.73 1.13
N LYS A 13 2.72 13.49 0.33
CA LYS A 13 1.34 13.41 0.85
C LYS A 13 1.17 12.29 1.86
N LEU A 14 1.65 11.08 1.55
CA LEU A 14 1.58 9.94 2.47
C LEU A 14 2.35 10.22 3.76
N ARG A 15 3.50 10.90 3.66
CA ARG A 15 4.26 11.33 4.84
C ARG A 15 3.45 12.29 5.71
N THR A 16 2.87 13.34 5.13
CA THR A 16 2.06 14.30 5.88
C THR A 16 0.87 13.62 6.55
N MET A 17 0.19 12.72 5.84
CA MET A 17 -0.92 11.95 6.42
C MET A 17 -0.47 11.09 7.60
N LEU A 18 0.70 10.44 7.52
CA LEU A 18 1.24 9.66 8.65
C LEU A 18 1.62 10.51 9.86
N GLU A 19 2.02 11.77 9.67
CA GLU A 19 2.35 12.67 10.78
C GLU A 19 1.12 13.03 11.64
N GLU A 20 -0.09 12.82 11.11
CA GLU A 20 -1.35 13.00 11.82
C GLU A 20 -1.81 11.74 12.56
N GLU A 21 -1.20 10.58 12.28
CA GLU A 21 -1.55 9.28 12.87
C GLU A 21 -0.70 8.96 14.10
N ASP A 22 -1.11 7.92 14.85
CA ASP A 22 -0.38 7.46 16.04
C ASP A 22 1.05 6.97 15.68
N GLU A 23 1.97 7.12 16.63
CA GLU A 23 3.34 6.63 16.50
C GLU A 23 3.34 5.11 16.22
N GLY A 24 4.05 4.69 15.17
CA GLY A 24 4.10 3.30 14.72
C GLY A 24 3.14 2.98 13.56
N THR A 25 2.27 3.91 13.17
CA THR A 25 1.42 3.76 11.99
C THR A 25 2.26 3.74 10.71
N CYS A 26 1.92 2.82 9.82
CA CYS A 26 2.59 2.58 8.54
C CYS A 26 1.61 2.67 7.38
N VAL A 27 2.11 2.93 6.17
CA VAL A 27 1.31 2.79 4.95
C VAL A 27 1.18 1.31 4.61
N ARG A 28 -0.05 0.77 4.62
CA ARG A 28 -0.33 -0.65 4.35
C ARG A 28 -0.79 -0.85 2.91
N LEU A 29 -0.14 -1.74 2.16
CA LEU A 29 -0.67 -2.27 0.90
C LEU A 29 -1.68 -3.37 1.24
N ARG A 30 -2.90 -3.30 0.69
CA ARG A 30 -3.94 -4.30 0.94
C ARG A 30 -4.91 -4.47 -0.23
N GLU A 31 -5.63 -5.59 -0.21
CA GLU A 31 -6.75 -5.85 -1.12
C GLU A 31 -8.02 -5.17 -0.62
N TYR A 32 -8.79 -4.63 -1.56
CA TYR A 32 -10.13 -4.12 -1.34
C TYR A 32 -11.11 -4.89 -2.22
N LYS A 33 -12.22 -5.31 -1.63
CA LYS A 33 -13.36 -5.80 -2.39
C LYS A 33 -14.26 -4.63 -2.75
N VAL A 34 -14.34 -4.32 -4.04
CA VAL A 34 -15.20 -3.24 -4.56
C VAL A 34 -16.40 -3.86 -5.26
N GLY A 35 -17.59 -3.34 -4.95
CA GLY A 35 -18.88 -3.83 -5.48
C GLY A 35 -19.56 -4.88 -4.60
N GLY A 36 -20.81 -5.23 -4.95
CA GLY A 36 -21.64 -6.19 -4.22
C GLY A 36 -22.22 -7.29 -5.11
N GLY A 37 -22.52 -8.46 -4.53
CA GLY A 37 -23.10 -9.60 -5.25
C GLY A 37 -22.17 -10.17 -6.32
N CYS A 38 -22.72 -10.57 -7.47
CA CYS A 38 -21.97 -11.21 -8.57
C CYS A 38 -20.97 -10.26 -9.29
N HIS A 39 -20.97 -8.97 -8.97
CA HIS A 39 -20.12 -7.96 -9.60
C HIS A 39 -18.96 -7.49 -8.72
N SER A 40 -18.65 -8.21 -7.63
CA SER A 40 -17.52 -7.85 -6.79
C SER A 40 -16.19 -8.14 -7.49
N LYS A 41 -15.26 -7.19 -7.42
CA LYS A 41 -13.88 -7.34 -7.87
C LYS A 41 -12.89 -7.02 -6.74
N ILE A 42 -11.73 -7.65 -6.79
CA ILE A 42 -10.61 -7.30 -5.92
C ILE A 42 -9.78 -6.21 -6.59
N THR A 43 -9.43 -5.17 -5.84
CA THR A 43 -8.53 -4.10 -6.26
C THR A 43 -7.44 -3.93 -5.20
N LEU A 44 -6.24 -3.52 -5.61
CA LEU A 44 -5.18 -3.18 -4.66
C LEU A 44 -5.32 -1.71 -4.25
N GLY A 45 -4.99 -1.40 -3.00
CA GLY A 45 -5.00 -0.02 -2.51
C GLY A 45 -4.13 0.16 -1.27
N LEU A 46 -4.20 1.37 -0.71
CA LEU A 46 -3.47 1.74 0.50
C LEU A 46 -4.41 1.89 1.70
N GLY A 47 -3.91 1.55 2.88
CA GLY A 47 -4.45 1.91 4.19
C GLY A 47 -3.35 2.49 5.07
N MET A 48 -3.73 2.91 6.28
CA MET A 48 -2.81 3.32 7.34
C MET A 48 -3.15 2.50 8.57
N ASP A 49 -2.17 1.75 9.08
CA ASP A 49 -2.38 0.85 10.22
C ASP A 49 -1.05 0.54 10.90
N ALA A 50 -1.10 -0.04 12.10
CA ALA A 50 0.09 -0.54 12.76
C ALA A 50 0.68 -1.74 11.98
N ALA A 51 1.99 -1.90 12.11
CA ALA A 51 2.69 -3.06 11.57
C ALA A 51 2.53 -4.27 12.50
N ASP A 52 2.22 -5.43 11.92
CA ASP A 52 2.30 -6.72 12.61
C ASP A 52 3.64 -7.39 12.26
N ALA A 53 4.54 -7.56 13.23
CA ALA A 53 5.87 -8.10 12.98
C ALA A 53 5.87 -9.59 12.57
N GLU A 54 4.82 -10.33 12.90
CA GLU A 54 4.70 -11.75 12.57
C GLU A 54 4.07 -11.94 11.19
N GLU A 55 3.08 -11.11 10.83
CA GLU A 55 2.32 -11.27 9.58
C GLU A 55 2.81 -10.37 8.44
N ASP A 56 3.36 -9.19 8.74
CA ASP A 56 3.76 -8.20 7.74
C ASP A 56 5.26 -8.29 7.39
N GLU A 57 5.56 -7.93 6.14
CA GLU A 57 6.87 -7.48 5.74
C GLU A 57 6.89 -5.95 5.70
N GLN A 58 8.03 -5.35 6.04
CA GLN A 58 8.20 -3.89 6.03
C GLN A 58 9.27 -3.46 5.02
N THR A 59 9.06 -2.29 4.41
CA THR A 59 10.06 -1.56 3.64
C THR A 59 9.97 -0.07 3.95
N LYS A 60 11.04 0.69 3.68
CA LYS A 60 11.06 2.14 3.95
C LYS A 60 11.51 2.89 2.70
N ILE A 61 10.66 3.79 2.24
CA ILE A 61 10.89 4.57 1.00
C ILE A 61 11.05 6.03 1.39
N HIS A 62 12.26 6.57 1.24
CA HIS A 62 12.65 7.92 1.69
C HIS A 62 12.14 8.31 3.09
N GLY A 63 12.15 7.37 4.03
CA GLY A 63 11.72 7.59 5.42
C GLY A 63 10.29 7.19 5.72
N VAL A 64 9.43 7.03 4.70
CA VAL A 64 8.04 6.60 4.88
C VAL A 64 7.97 5.08 5.05
N PRO A 65 7.41 4.57 6.15
CA PRO A 65 7.28 3.14 6.38
C PRO A 65 6.10 2.55 5.59
N PHE A 66 6.35 1.47 4.86
CA PHE A 66 5.36 0.69 4.15
C PHE A 66 5.33 -0.74 4.68
N VAL A 67 4.13 -1.30 4.82
CA VAL A 67 3.90 -2.68 5.22
C VAL A 67 2.97 -3.40 4.27
N ALA A 68 3.13 -4.71 4.16
CA ALA A 68 2.23 -5.58 3.43
C ALA A 68 2.26 -6.97 4.06
N GLU A 69 1.09 -7.61 4.17
CA GLU A 69 0.99 -8.97 4.68
C GLU A 69 1.79 -9.94 3.80
N LYS A 70 2.43 -10.94 4.41
CA LYS A 70 3.21 -11.95 3.70
C LYS A 70 2.38 -12.67 2.63
N ASP A 71 1.14 -13.03 2.95
CA ASP A 71 0.22 -13.68 2.00
C ASP A 71 -0.16 -12.78 0.82
N PHE A 72 -0.29 -11.46 1.06
CA PHE A 72 -0.49 -10.48 0.00
C PHE A 72 0.69 -10.45 -0.96
N LEU A 73 1.92 -10.45 -0.43
CA LEU A 73 3.14 -10.47 -1.24
C LEU A 73 3.33 -11.80 -1.98
N LEU A 74 2.97 -12.92 -1.37
CA LEU A 74 2.98 -14.23 -2.04
C LEU A 74 2.00 -14.27 -3.23
N LYS A 75 0.89 -13.55 -3.14
CA LYS A 75 -0.15 -13.50 -4.19
C LYS A 75 0.16 -12.53 -5.32
N HIS A 76 0.69 -11.35 -5.01
CA HIS A 76 0.84 -10.25 -5.97
C HIS A 76 2.30 -9.97 -6.37
N GLY A 77 3.26 -10.61 -5.73
CA GLY A 77 4.68 -10.35 -5.90
C GLY A 77 5.20 -9.30 -4.93
N ASN A 78 6.42 -8.84 -5.18
CA ASN A 78 7.22 -8.00 -4.30
C ASN A 78 7.51 -6.61 -4.89
N ALA A 79 6.93 -6.25 -6.04
CA ALA A 79 7.20 -5.01 -6.75
C ALA A 79 5.89 -4.30 -7.06
N PHE A 80 5.75 -3.07 -6.58
CA PHE A 80 4.52 -2.30 -6.70
C PHE A 80 4.80 -0.89 -7.23
N SER A 81 3.84 -0.37 -7.98
CA SER A 81 3.80 1.03 -8.39
C SER A 81 2.55 1.71 -7.83
N LEU A 82 2.76 2.91 -7.29
CA LEU A 82 1.73 3.81 -6.80
C LEU A 82 1.55 4.96 -7.78
N SER A 83 0.31 5.21 -8.17
CA SER A 83 -0.06 6.31 -9.05
C SER A 83 -1.37 6.95 -8.60
N PHE A 84 -1.56 8.22 -8.94
CA PHE A 84 -2.82 8.92 -8.65
C PHE A 84 -3.70 8.92 -9.88
N SER A 85 -4.98 8.61 -9.70
CA SER A 85 -6.02 8.70 -10.71
C SER A 85 -7.11 9.64 -10.21
N GLU A 86 -7.51 10.62 -11.02
CA GLU A 86 -8.54 11.60 -10.65
C GLU A 86 -9.88 10.94 -10.28
N ASP A 87 -10.24 9.83 -10.94
CA ASP A 87 -11.47 9.08 -10.69
C ASP A 87 -11.39 8.12 -9.49
N LYS A 88 -10.20 7.59 -9.17
CA LYS A 88 -10.04 6.44 -8.26
C LYS A 88 -9.18 6.71 -7.04
N GLY A 89 -8.57 7.90 -6.94
CA GLY A 89 -7.59 8.22 -5.93
C GLY A 89 -6.27 7.47 -6.15
N VAL A 90 -5.69 6.92 -5.09
CA VAL A 90 -4.43 6.17 -5.17
C VAL A 90 -4.68 4.78 -5.76
N VAL A 91 -3.98 4.47 -6.85
CA VAL A 91 -3.99 3.18 -7.52
C VAL A 91 -2.70 2.44 -7.22
N VAL A 92 -2.83 1.25 -6.65
CA VAL A 92 -1.71 0.31 -6.44
C VAL A 92 -1.72 -0.69 -7.59
N THR A 93 -0.58 -0.89 -8.23
CA THR A 93 -0.41 -1.90 -9.28
C THR A 93 0.78 -2.79 -8.94
N ALA A 94 0.59 -4.10 -8.98
CA ALA A 94 1.70 -5.05 -8.96
C ALA A 94 2.42 -5.01 -10.31
N THR A 95 3.73 -4.84 -10.29
CA THR A 95 4.58 -4.84 -11.49
C THR A 95 5.26 -6.19 -11.60
N ALA A 96 5.26 -6.80 -12.78
CA ALA A 96 6.10 -7.96 -13.02
C ALA A 96 7.57 -7.51 -13.00
N GLU A 97 8.38 -8.15 -12.16
CA GLU A 97 9.84 -8.06 -12.24
C GLU A 97 10.36 -8.69 -13.55
#